data_AF-A0A8X8XJ77-F1
#
_entry.id   AF-A0A8X8XJ77-F1
#
_cell.length_a   1.000
_cell.length_b   1.000
_cell.length_c   1.000
_cell.angle_alpha   90.00
_cell.angle_beta   90.00
_cell.angle_gamma   90.00
#
_symmetry.space_group_name_H-M   'P 1'
#
loop_
_entity.id
_entity.type
_entity.pdbx_description
1 polymer ?
#
loop_
_entity_poly.entity_id
_entity_poly.type
_entity_poly.pdbx_seq_one_letter_code
_entity_poly.pdbx_strand_id
1 'polypeptide(L)'
;MVSNFNCHFVSNQLPHHLFDIITNKIVSNHPKQILPGSRGDCGTLKRTLRALYHPLNQYVVHLDLEAKAEERIELVEFVKNEALFEKVGNVRVVVKSNLVTYRGPTMVSNTLHAAAILLKEAGNWDWFINLSASDYPLVTQDDMLHTLSAVPRDLNFIEHTSDIGWKEYQRAKPVIIDPGLYRVQKSDLYWITEKRKVPNAFKLFTEGYFHTVICNAEEFRNTIVNHDLHFISWDNPPKQHPHFLTVDDYQRMVDSNAPFARKFQRDEAILDKIDSDLLGHNTDGFVPGSWYSGEESNANVTELRPGPGAERLKTLIDGLILDKDFHAKHCI
;
A
#
# COMPACT_ATOMS: atom_id res chain seq x y z
N MET A 1 -8.95 9.09 -14.92
CA MET A 1 -9.25 7.99 -13.99
C MET A 1 -8.87 8.49 -12.61
N VAL A 2 -9.82 8.48 -11.68
CA VAL A 2 -9.61 8.89 -10.28
C VAL A 2 -9.33 7.61 -9.49
N SER A 3 -8.08 7.33 -9.15
CA SER A 3 -7.77 6.23 -8.22
C SER A 3 -8.11 6.69 -6.80
N ASN A 4 -8.89 5.88 -6.10
CA ASN A 4 -8.80 5.90 -4.65
C ASN A 4 -7.44 5.29 -4.28
N PHE A 5 -6.92 5.67 -3.11
CA PHE A 5 -5.76 5.04 -2.50
C PHE A 5 -6.16 3.60 -2.18
N ASN A 6 -6.06 2.70 -3.15
CA ASN A 6 -6.23 1.29 -2.87
C ASN A 6 -4.90 0.62 -3.06
N CYS A 7 -4.60 -0.11 -2.02
CA CYS A 7 -3.37 -0.81 -1.78
C CYS A 7 -3.45 -2.10 -2.59
N HIS A 8 -2.36 -2.43 -3.26
CA HIS A 8 -2.30 -3.61 -4.11
C HIS A 8 -1.14 -4.44 -3.63
N PHE A 9 -1.35 -5.76 -3.53
CA PHE A 9 -0.26 -6.71 -3.42
C PHE A 9 0.01 -7.23 -4.81
N VAL A 10 1.13 -6.84 -5.39
CA VAL A 10 1.50 -7.24 -6.74
C VAL A 10 2.71 -8.16 -6.67
N SER A 11 2.56 -9.33 -7.28
CA SER A 11 3.60 -10.31 -7.55
C SER A 11 4.65 -9.79 -8.54
N ASN A 12 5.91 -10.17 -8.33
CA ASN A 12 6.99 -9.88 -9.28
C ASN A 12 7.16 -10.90 -10.44
N GLN A 13 6.17 -11.71 -10.78
CA GLN A 13 6.25 -12.58 -11.96
C GLN A 13 5.85 -11.83 -13.24
N LEU A 14 6.72 -10.93 -13.71
CA LEU A 14 6.58 -10.17 -14.96
C LEU A 14 7.34 -10.85 -16.11
N PRO A 15 6.69 -11.19 -17.24
CA PRO A 15 7.37 -11.50 -18.49
C PRO A 15 7.66 -10.23 -19.31
N HIS A 16 8.94 -9.96 -19.52
CA HIS A 16 9.62 -9.42 -20.71
C HIS A 16 9.04 -8.34 -21.63
N HIS A 17 7.88 -7.67 -21.47
CA HIS A 17 7.54 -6.55 -22.39
C HIS A 17 6.67 -5.40 -21.85
N LEU A 18 6.41 -5.31 -20.54
CA LEU A 18 5.82 -4.08 -19.96
C LEU A 18 6.78 -3.30 -19.03
N PHE A 19 7.87 -3.93 -18.58
CA PHE A 19 8.94 -3.35 -17.75
C PHE A 19 10.28 -4.07 -18.05
N ASP A 20 10.75 -4.02 -19.30
CA ASP A 20 12.04 -4.61 -19.67
C ASP A 20 13.21 -3.90 -18.97
N ILE A 21 13.58 -4.36 -17.76
CA ILE A 21 14.89 -4.87 -17.32
C ILE A 21 14.68 -5.59 -15.97
N ILE A 22 15.18 -6.83 -15.85
CA ILE A 22 15.72 -7.53 -14.64
C ILE A 22 15.16 -8.96 -14.50
N THR A 23 16.12 -9.87 -14.59
CA THR A 23 16.10 -11.31 -14.79
C THR A 23 16.16 -12.14 -13.50
N ASN A 24 15.81 -13.43 -13.66
CA ASN A 24 16.32 -14.62 -12.96
C ASN A 24 15.89 -14.91 -11.52
N LYS A 25 15.29 -16.10 -11.39
CA LYS A 25 14.92 -16.84 -10.18
C LYS A 25 16.04 -16.88 -9.13
N ILE A 26 15.84 -16.22 -7.99
CA ILE A 26 16.38 -16.56 -6.66
C ILE A 26 15.31 -16.21 -5.60
N VAL A 27 15.16 -17.07 -4.60
CA VAL A 27 14.15 -17.06 -3.52
C VAL A 27 14.31 -15.86 -2.58
N SER A 28 13.34 -14.93 -2.48
CA SER A 28 13.28 -13.94 -1.37
C SER A 28 11.87 -13.39 -1.06
N ASN A 29 11.30 -13.77 0.09
CA ASN A 29 9.95 -13.40 0.56
C ASN A 29 9.81 -11.94 1.05
N HIS A 30 10.35 -10.94 0.37
CA HIS A 30 10.51 -9.61 0.96
C HIS A 30 9.55 -8.57 0.36
N PRO A 31 8.58 -8.08 1.15
CA PRO A 31 7.76 -6.94 0.78
C PRO A 31 8.54 -5.67 0.49
N LYS A 32 8.09 -4.96 -0.54
CA LYS A 32 8.44 -3.56 -0.76
C LYS A 32 7.24 -2.68 -0.49
N GLN A 33 7.43 -1.66 0.33
CA GLN A 33 6.34 -0.83 0.81
C GLN A 33 6.55 0.63 0.42
N ILE A 34 5.48 1.29 -0.02
CA ILE A 34 5.48 2.74 -0.22
C ILE A 34 4.62 3.40 0.85
N LEU A 35 5.16 4.45 1.48
CA LEU A 35 4.49 5.24 2.51
C LEU A 35 4.43 6.72 2.08
N PRO A 36 3.47 7.10 1.24
CA PRO A 36 3.12 8.48 0.93
C PRO A 36 2.33 9.14 2.06
N GLY A 37 2.75 10.35 2.43
CA GLY A 37 2.02 11.24 3.35
C GLY A 37 1.80 12.62 2.74
N SER A 38 0.87 13.37 3.33
CA SER A 38 0.53 14.76 3.02
C SER A 38 0.99 15.70 4.14
N ARG A 39 0.69 17.00 4.00
CA ARG A 39 1.00 18.00 5.02
C ARG A 39 0.49 17.59 6.42
N GLY A 40 1.37 17.58 7.42
CA GLY A 40 1.06 17.17 8.79
C GLY A 40 1.24 15.68 9.08
N ASP A 41 1.59 14.86 8.09
CA ASP A 41 1.73 13.41 8.27
C ASP A 41 3.15 12.96 8.65
N CYS A 42 4.08 13.89 8.91
CA CYS A 42 5.47 13.55 9.26
C CYS A 42 5.53 12.57 10.45
N GLY A 43 4.84 12.89 11.56
CA GLY A 43 4.78 12.01 12.74
C GLY A 43 4.11 10.66 12.45
N THR A 44 2.99 10.68 11.72
CA THR A 44 2.26 9.46 11.34
C THR A 44 3.08 8.54 10.45
N LEU A 45 3.84 9.09 9.49
CA LEU A 45 4.76 8.33 8.64
C LEU A 45 5.87 7.68 9.47
N LYS A 46 6.43 8.39 10.46
CA LYS A 46 7.47 7.84 11.36
C LYS A 46 6.94 6.67 12.17
N ARG A 47 5.78 6.84 12.81
CA ARG A 47 5.11 5.79 13.61
C ARG A 47 4.79 4.57 12.74
N THR A 48 4.17 4.79 11.58
CA THR A 48 3.79 3.72 10.64
C THR A 48 5.03 3.00 10.11
N LEU A 49 6.10 3.73 9.75
CA LEU A 49 7.35 3.10 9.31
C LEU A 49 7.95 2.21 10.39
N ARG A 50 7.95 2.64 11.65
CA ARG A 50 8.43 1.82 12.79
C ARG A 50 7.58 0.56 12.99
N ALA A 51 6.25 0.69 12.87
CA ALA A 51 5.33 -0.44 12.95
C ALA A 51 5.53 -1.46 11.83
N LEU A 52 5.96 -0.99 10.65
CA LEU A 52 6.14 -1.83 9.46
C LEU A 52 7.56 -2.33 9.24
N TYR A 53 8.55 -1.83 9.99
CA TYR A 53 9.95 -2.06 9.67
C TYR A 53 10.37 -3.52 9.93
N HIS A 54 11.08 -4.08 8.96
CA HIS A 54 11.77 -5.35 9.05
C HIS A 54 13.05 -5.26 8.19
N PRO A 55 14.21 -5.78 8.66
CA PRO A 55 15.49 -5.65 7.93
C PRO A 55 15.50 -6.26 6.53
N LEU A 56 14.65 -7.26 6.29
CA LEU A 56 14.56 -7.91 4.98
C LEU A 56 13.71 -7.15 3.95
N ASN A 57 12.86 -6.22 4.39
CA ASN A 57 11.95 -5.49 3.52
C ASN A 57 12.63 -4.26 2.93
N GLN A 58 11.98 -3.60 1.96
CA GLN A 58 12.46 -2.35 1.37
C GLN A 58 11.36 -1.28 1.40
N TYR A 59 11.74 -0.05 1.72
CA TYR A 59 10.77 1.03 1.96
C TYR A 59 11.10 2.24 1.09
N VAL A 60 10.06 2.82 0.48
CA VAL A 60 10.12 4.17 -0.11
C VAL A 60 9.10 5.05 0.56
N VAL A 61 9.58 6.05 1.27
CA VAL A 61 8.77 7.03 1.98
C VAL A 61 8.73 8.31 1.15
N HIS A 62 7.53 8.88 1.00
CA HIS A 62 7.33 10.14 0.29
C HIS A 62 6.46 11.05 1.13
N LEU A 63 6.84 12.32 1.21
CA LEU A 63 6.01 13.37 1.81
C LEU A 63 5.74 14.42 0.74
N ASP A 64 4.45 14.72 0.51
CA ASP A 64 3.98 15.66 -0.52
C ASP A 64 4.76 16.99 -0.47
N LEU A 65 5.06 17.55 -1.63
CA LEU A 65 5.71 18.86 -1.75
C LEU A 65 4.91 20.00 -1.08
N GLU A 66 3.59 19.85 -0.93
CA GLU A 66 2.76 20.78 -0.15
C GLU A 66 3.09 20.80 1.35
N ALA A 67 3.64 19.71 1.89
CA ALA A 67 4.11 19.70 3.27
C ALA A 67 5.23 20.72 3.46
N LYS A 68 5.31 21.27 4.68
CA LYS A 68 6.30 22.29 4.99
C LYS A 68 7.71 21.77 4.73
N ALA A 69 8.62 22.67 4.35
CA ALA A 69 10.01 22.28 4.11
C ALA A 69 10.63 21.66 5.37
N GLU A 70 10.27 22.18 6.54
CA GLU A 70 10.72 21.68 7.84
C GLU A 70 10.28 20.23 8.06
N GLU A 71 9.01 19.89 7.78
CA GLU A 71 8.51 18.50 7.91
C GLU A 71 9.24 17.54 6.96
N ARG A 72 9.52 17.98 5.73
CA ARG A 72 10.24 17.17 4.74
C ARG A 72 11.70 16.96 5.13
N ILE A 73 12.35 17.98 5.68
CA ILE A 73 13.73 17.88 6.21
C ILE A 73 13.74 16.95 7.43
N GLU A 74 12.79 17.12 8.35
CA GLU A 74 12.66 16.31 9.56
C GLU A 74 12.47 14.82 9.24
N LEU A 75 11.70 14.49 8.20
CA LEU A 75 11.54 13.10 7.75
C LEU A 75 12.85 12.52 7.18
N VAL A 76 13.60 13.32 6.41
CA VAL A 76 14.90 12.90 5.86
C VAL A 76 15.93 12.71 6.97
N GLU A 77 15.98 13.63 7.94
CA GLU A 77 16.88 13.54 9.10
C GLU A 77 16.54 12.34 9.97
N PHE A 78 15.26 12.08 10.21
CA PHE A 78 14.82 10.88 10.92
C PHE A 78 15.35 9.61 10.25
N VAL A 79 15.18 9.47 8.93
CA VAL A 79 15.63 8.25 8.24
C VAL A 79 17.16 8.11 8.25
N LYS A 80 17.89 9.23 8.16
CA LYS A 80 19.36 9.23 8.19
C LYS A 80 19.94 8.94 9.56
N ASN A 81 19.30 9.44 10.62
CA ASN A 81 19.85 9.39 11.98
C ASN A 81 19.35 8.18 12.78
N GLU A 82 18.38 7.43 12.27
CA GLU A 82 17.94 6.17 12.86
C GLU A 82 18.97 5.07 12.58
N ALA A 83 19.67 4.63 13.62
CA ALA A 83 20.84 3.75 13.52
C ALA A 83 20.56 2.44 12.77
N LEU A 84 19.35 1.90 12.91
CA LEU A 84 18.94 0.69 12.20
C LEU A 84 18.76 0.93 10.70
N PHE A 85 18.17 2.05 10.31
CA PHE A 85 17.97 2.38 8.91
C PHE A 85 19.29 2.69 8.22
N GLU A 86 20.20 3.37 8.91
CA GLU A 86 21.56 3.62 8.43
C GLU A 86 22.33 2.30 8.24
N LYS A 87 22.29 1.41 9.25
CA LYS A 87 23.01 0.13 9.22
C LYS A 87 22.51 -0.82 8.12
N VAL A 88 21.20 -0.90 7.91
CA VAL A 88 20.60 -1.85 6.94
C VAL A 88 20.47 -1.23 5.55
N GLY A 89 20.24 0.08 5.45
CA GLY A 89 20.18 0.81 4.17
C GLY A 89 18.94 0.49 3.33
N ASN A 90 17.87 -0.01 3.93
CA ASN A 90 16.66 -0.48 3.24
C ASN A 90 15.47 0.51 3.27
N VAL A 91 15.65 1.70 3.86
CA VAL A 91 14.65 2.78 3.88
C VAL A 91 15.13 3.95 3.03
N ARG A 92 14.32 4.38 2.06
CA ARG A 92 14.61 5.52 1.17
C ARG A 92 13.55 6.59 1.30
N VAL A 93 13.96 7.86 1.31
CA VAL A 93 13.06 9.01 1.25
C VAL A 93 13.14 9.65 -0.13
N VAL A 94 12.00 9.92 -0.76
CA VAL A 94 11.93 10.69 -2.01
C VAL A 94 12.20 12.17 -1.70
N VAL A 95 13.47 12.56 -1.71
CA VAL A 95 13.93 13.92 -1.32
C VAL A 95 13.35 15.00 -2.24
N LYS A 96 13.29 14.73 -3.55
CA LYS A 96 12.61 15.60 -4.51
C LYS A 96 11.12 15.26 -4.52
N SER A 97 10.39 15.76 -3.53
CA SER A 97 8.96 15.51 -3.38
C SER A 97 8.16 15.98 -4.60
N ASN A 98 7.25 15.13 -5.05
CA ASN A 98 6.21 15.49 -6.02
C ASN A 98 5.02 16.15 -5.31
N LEU A 99 4.29 17.01 -6.03
CA LEU A 99 2.93 17.40 -5.63
C LEU A 99 1.97 16.25 -5.90
N VAL A 100 1.13 15.94 -4.91
CA VAL A 100 0.17 14.84 -5.03
C VAL A 100 -1.25 15.38 -4.85
N THR A 101 -1.97 15.51 -5.96
CA THR A 101 -3.36 15.93 -5.96
C THR A 101 -4.26 14.73 -5.70
N TYR A 102 -5.03 14.77 -4.61
CA TYR A 102 -6.01 13.73 -4.34
C TYR A 102 -7.00 13.64 -5.52
N ARG A 103 -7.26 12.42 -6.01
CA ARG A 103 -8.03 12.09 -7.24
C ARG A 103 -7.34 12.35 -8.57
N GLY A 104 -6.17 12.97 -8.55
CA GLY A 104 -5.42 13.29 -9.75
C GLY A 104 -4.54 12.14 -10.24
N PRO A 105 -4.09 12.18 -11.51
CA PRO A 105 -3.04 11.32 -12.03
C PRO A 105 -1.70 11.43 -11.29
N THR A 106 -1.42 12.54 -10.59
CA THR A 106 -0.21 12.68 -9.75
C THR A 106 -0.10 11.60 -8.68
N MET A 107 -1.22 11.10 -8.15
CA MET A 107 -1.25 9.95 -7.24
C MET A 107 -0.64 8.69 -7.87
N VAL A 108 -1.12 8.34 -9.06
CA VAL A 108 -0.61 7.18 -9.83
C VAL A 108 0.85 7.40 -10.18
N SER A 109 1.21 8.61 -10.62
CA SER A 109 2.60 8.97 -10.92
C SER A 109 3.52 8.81 -9.70
N ASN A 110 3.04 9.11 -8.49
CA ASN A 110 3.84 8.97 -7.27
C ASN A 110 4.10 7.50 -6.94
N THR A 111 3.07 6.66 -7.01
CA THR A 111 3.21 5.20 -6.83
C THR A 111 4.16 4.61 -7.88
N LEU A 112 4.02 5.00 -9.16
CA LEU A 112 4.91 4.54 -10.24
C LEU A 112 6.35 5.01 -10.05
N HIS A 113 6.57 6.24 -9.57
CA HIS A 113 7.90 6.75 -9.28
C HIS A 113 8.59 5.95 -8.17
N ALA A 114 7.88 5.64 -7.09
CA ALA A 114 8.41 4.82 -6.01
C ALA A 114 8.64 3.37 -6.45
N ALA A 115 7.76 2.79 -7.26
CA ALA A 115 7.98 1.48 -7.89
C ALA A 115 9.25 1.48 -8.75
N ALA A 116 9.50 2.55 -9.53
CA ALA A 116 10.70 2.67 -10.35
C ALA A 116 12.00 2.74 -9.51
N ILE A 117 11.98 3.47 -8.38
CA ILE A 117 13.10 3.49 -7.42
C ILE A 117 13.38 2.08 -6.90
N LEU A 118 12.33 1.39 -6.46
CA LEU A 118 12.41 0.05 -5.91
C LEU A 118 12.91 -0.99 -6.94
N LEU A 119 12.45 -0.92 -8.19
CA LEU A 119 12.92 -1.79 -9.27
C LEU A 119 14.40 -1.55 -9.58
N LYS A 120 14.83 -0.30 -9.56
CA LYS A 120 16.21 0.07 -9.90
C LYS A 120 17.21 -0.26 -8.79
N GLU A 121 16.84 -0.07 -7.53
CA GLU A 121 17.81 0.02 -6.44
C GLU A 121 17.64 -1.02 -5.33
N ALA A 122 16.48 -1.67 -5.24
CA ALA A 122 16.12 -2.46 -4.08
C ALA A 122 16.14 -3.98 -4.33
N GLY A 123 16.95 -4.44 -5.29
CA GLY A 123 17.20 -5.86 -5.58
C GLY A 123 15.95 -6.68 -5.89
N ASN A 124 16.01 -8.00 -5.61
CA ASN A 124 14.93 -8.96 -5.79
C ASN A 124 13.88 -8.87 -4.68
N TRP A 125 12.62 -9.03 -5.06
CA TRP A 125 11.45 -8.94 -4.19
C TRP A 125 10.28 -9.71 -4.79
N ASP A 126 9.35 -10.11 -3.94
CA ASP A 126 8.18 -10.91 -4.31
C ASP A 126 6.89 -10.08 -4.31
N TRP A 127 6.74 -9.17 -3.34
CA TRP A 127 5.51 -8.43 -3.09
C TRP A 127 5.74 -6.93 -3.11
N PHE A 128 4.94 -6.20 -3.87
CA PHE A 128 4.81 -4.75 -3.77
C PHE A 128 3.53 -4.42 -3.01
N ILE A 129 3.63 -3.60 -1.96
CA ILE A 129 2.51 -3.16 -1.13
C ILE A 129 2.49 -1.63 -1.14
N ASN A 130 1.44 -1.06 -1.70
CA ASN A 130 1.21 0.39 -1.60
C ASN A 130 0.46 0.66 -0.28
N LEU A 131 0.94 1.57 0.56
CA LEU A 131 0.25 2.05 1.76
C LEU A 131 0.17 3.58 1.70
N SER A 132 -0.29 4.25 2.75
CA SER A 132 -0.24 5.69 2.95
C SER A 132 -0.18 6.01 4.44
N ALA A 133 0.03 7.28 4.79
CA ALA A 133 -0.02 7.74 6.16
C ALA A 133 -1.38 7.52 6.87
N SER A 134 -2.44 7.14 6.14
CA SER A 134 -3.73 6.79 6.76
C SER A 134 -3.96 5.28 6.89
N ASP A 135 -3.00 4.45 6.50
CA ASP A 135 -3.04 2.99 6.69
C ASP A 135 -2.25 2.60 7.94
N TYR A 136 -2.62 1.48 8.56
CA TYR A 136 -1.87 0.93 9.68
C TYR A 136 -1.94 -0.61 9.70
N PRO A 137 -0.84 -1.31 10.08
CA PRO A 137 -0.85 -2.77 10.15
C PRO A 137 -1.69 -3.30 11.32
N LEU A 138 -2.33 -4.45 11.12
CA LEU A 138 -3.07 -5.22 12.11
C LEU A 138 -2.40 -6.57 12.46
N VAL A 139 -1.23 -6.83 11.85
CA VAL A 139 -0.39 -8.01 12.06
C VAL A 139 1.07 -7.59 12.10
N THR A 140 1.91 -8.37 12.77
CA THR A 140 3.36 -8.10 12.83
C THR A 140 4.04 -8.38 11.50
N GLN A 141 5.28 -7.91 11.32
CA GLN A 141 6.06 -8.25 10.13
C GLN A 141 6.40 -9.73 10.07
N ASP A 142 6.72 -10.37 11.20
CA ASP A 142 6.96 -11.82 11.25
C ASP A 142 5.71 -12.61 10.84
N ASP A 143 4.51 -12.17 11.27
CA ASP A 143 3.23 -12.77 10.85
C ASP A 143 3.03 -12.71 9.33
N MET A 144 3.24 -11.51 8.77
CA MET A 144 3.05 -11.27 7.34
C MET A 144 4.07 -12.04 6.51
N LEU A 145 5.35 -11.99 6.87
CA LEU A 145 6.42 -12.73 6.18
C LEU A 145 6.18 -14.24 6.25
N HIS A 146 5.76 -14.75 7.41
CA HIS A 146 5.46 -16.17 7.59
C HIS A 146 4.31 -16.58 6.68
N THR A 147 3.21 -15.84 6.70
CA THR A 147 2.01 -16.21 5.93
C THR A 147 2.23 -16.08 4.43
N LEU A 148 2.79 -14.95 3.98
CA LEU A 148 3.06 -14.70 2.55
C LEU A 148 4.09 -15.68 1.97
N SER A 149 4.93 -16.30 2.79
CA SER A 149 5.90 -17.31 2.32
C SER A 149 5.23 -18.54 1.68
N ALA A 150 4.01 -18.85 2.10
CA ALA A 150 3.23 -19.99 1.61
C ALA A 150 2.27 -19.62 0.47
N VAL A 151 2.11 -18.32 0.18
CA VAL A 151 1.21 -17.84 -0.87
C VAL A 151 1.88 -17.99 -2.23
N PRO A 152 1.17 -18.52 -3.26
CA PRO A 152 1.70 -18.56 -4.61
C PRO A 152 2.11 -17.16 -5.06
N ARG A 153 3.39 -17.04 -5.42
CA ARG A 153 4.01 -15.75 -5.74
C ARG A 153 3.53 -15.14 -7.02
N ASP A 154 2.72 -15.81 -7.83
CA ASP A 154 2.13 -15.30 -9.07
C ASP A 154 0.84 -14.52 -8.82
N LEU A 155 0.24 -14.62 -7.63
CA LEU A 155 -1.03 -13.98 -7.29
C LEU A 155 -0.92 -12.48 -7.03
N ASN A 156 -2.01 -11.77 -7.32
CA ASN A 156 -2.15 -10.32 -7.13
C ASN A 156 -3.43 -10.01 -6.37
N PHE A 157 -3.34 -9.42 -5.18
CA PHE A 157 -4.51 -9.05 -4.36
C PHE A 157 -4.92 -7.61 -4.67
N ILE A 158 -5.97 -7.49 -5.49
CA ILE A 158 -6.51 -6.23 -5.99
C ILE A 158 -8.04 -6.35 -6.05
N GLU A 159 -8.75 -5.64 -5.17
CA GLU A 159 -10.20 -5.54 -5.24
C GLU A 159 -10.63 -4.76 -6.48
N HIS A 160 -11.53 -5.33 -7.28
CA HIS A 160 -11.97 -4.72 -8.54
C HIS A 160 -13.41 -5.09 -8.87
N THR A 161 -14.05 -4.22 -9.64
CA THR A 161 -15.30 -4.54 -10.35
C THR A 161 -15.36 -3.75 -11.65
N SER A 162 -15.88 -4.37 -12.70
CA SER A 162 -16.17 -3.70 -13.97
C SER A 162 -17.57 -3.10 -14.02
N ASP A 163 -18.41 -3.36 -13.01
CA ASP A 163 -19.64 -2.62 -12.80
C ASP A 163 -19.32 -1.22 -12.26
N ILE A 164 -18.97 -0.34 -13.20
CA ILE A 164 -18.60 1.03 -12.91
C ILE A 164 -19.83 1.92 -12.66
N GLY A 165 -21.06 1.50 -12.97
CA GLY A 165 -22.30 2.22 -12.71
C GLY A 165 -22.22 3.76 -12.87
N TRP A 166 -22.57 4.50 -11.81
CA TRP A 166 -22.51 5.96 -11.78
C TRP A 166 -21.08 6.53 -11.96
N LYS A 167 -20.04 5.74 -11.65
CA LYS A 167 -18.63 6.15 -11.80
C LYS A 167 -18.27 6.32 -13.27
N GLU A 168 -19.00 5.73 -14.23
CA GLU A 168 -18.79 6.02 -15.65
C GLU A 168 -18.91 7.52 -15.95
N TYR A 169 -20.01 8.14 -15.50
CA TYR A 169 -20.28 9.54 -15.77
C TYR A 169 -19.40 10.49 -14.94
N GLN A 170 -19.01 10.07 -13.73
CA GLN A 170 -18.22 10.88 -12.82
C GLN A 170 -16.70 10.70 -12.94
N ARG A 171 -16.21 9.60 -13.51
CA ARG A 171 -14.77 9.25 -13.54
C ARG A 171 -14.25 8.80 -14.90
N ALA A 172 -15.09 8.17 -15.74
CA ALA A 172 -14.67 7.68 -17.05
C ALA A 172 -14.87 8.70 -18.18
N LYS A 173 -15.97 9.45 -18.18
CA LYS A 173 -16.26 10.49 -19.19
C LYS A 173 -15.57 11.84 -18.98
N PRO A 174 -15.35 12.32 -17.73
CA PRO A 174 -14.70 13.61 -17.53
C PRO A 174 -13.24 13.63 -17.98
N VAL A 175 -12.82 14.79 -18.47
CA VAL A 175 -11.42 15.11 -18.74
C VAL A 175 -10.95 16.06 -17.62
N ILE A 176 -9.82 15.73 -17.01
CA ILE A 176 -9.23 16.49 -15.91
C ILE A 176 -7.83 16.92 -16.29
N ILE A 177 -7.43 18.11 -15.85
CA ILE A 177 -6.06 18.57 -15.85
C ILE A 177 -5.60 18.58 -14.40
N ASP A 178 -4.46 17.94 -14.13
CA ASP A 178 -3.83 17.91 -12.83
C ASP A 178 -2.66 18.90 -12.80
N PRO A 179 -2.81 20.05 -12.13
CA PRO A 179 -1.78 21.08 -12.10
C PRO A 179 -0.51 20.62 -11.38
N GLY A 180 -0.62 19.63 -10.49
CA GLY A 180 0.52 19.07 -9.77
C GLY A 180 1.58 18.44 -10.68
N LEU A 181 1.26 18.18 -11.96
CA LEU A 181 2.22 17.68 -12.96
C LEU A 181 3.17 18.76 -13.50
N TYR A 182 2.79 20.05 -13.47
CA TYR A 182 3.56 21.12 -14.11
C TYR A 182 3.66 22.42 -13.30
N ARG A 183 3.01 22.50 -12.13
CA ARG A 183 3.11 23.63 -11.20
C ARG A 183 3.88 23.26 -9.93
N VAL A 184 4.35 24.28 -9.22
CA VAL A 184 5.04 24.14 -7.92
C VAL A 184 4.10 24.39 -6.74
N GLN A 185 2.99 25.10 -6.97
CA GLN A 185 1.94 25.32 -5.96
C GLN A 185 0.79 24.34 -6.20
N LYS A 186 0.33 23.70 -5.11
CA LYS A 186 -0.81 22.79 -5.17
C LYS A 186 -2.10 23.55 -5.47
N SER A 187 -2.92 22.97 -6.32
CA SER A 187 -4.28 23.45 -6.58
C SER A 187 -5.17 22.26 -6.90
N ASP A 188 -6.48 22.46 -6.77
CA ASP A 188 -7.45 21.43 -7.15
C ASP A 188 -7.37 21.08 -8.65
N LEU A 189 -7.96 19.92 -8.98
CA LEU A 189 -8.10 19.47 -10.36
C LEU A 189 -8.96 20.44 -11.16
N TYR A 190 -8.50 20.78 -12.36
CA TYR A 190 -9.33 21.50 -13.32
C TYR A 190 -10.17 20.49 -14.10
N TRP A 191 -11.48 20.67 -14.03
CA TRP A 191 -12.44 19.87 -14.77
C TRP A 191 -12.78 20.56 -16.09
N ILE A 192 -12.59 19.84 -17.19
CA ILE A 192 -13.01 20.32 -18.52
C ILE A 192 -14.52 20.15 -18.64
N THR A 193 -15.19 21.16 -19.19
CA THR A 193 -16.66 21.16 -19.34
C THR A 193 -17.11 20.08 -20.31
N GLU A 194 -16.36 19.89 -21.40
CA GLU A 194 -16.58 18.85 -22.39
C GLU A 194 -16.20 17.47 -21.86
N LYS A 195 -17.09 16.51 -22.10
CA LYS A 195 -16.89 15.11 -21.74
C LYS A 195 -16.51 14.30 -22.98
N ARG A 196 -15.55 13.39 -22.80
CA ARG A 196 -15.21 12.42 -23.83
C ARG A 196 -16.15 11.22 -23.80
N LYS A 197 -16.14 10.43 -24.88
CA LYS A 197 -16.76 9.09 -24.89
C LYS A 197 -16.00 8.16 -23.93
N VAL A 198 -16.71 7.14 -23.45
CA VAL A 198 -16.08 6.05 -22.69
C VAL A 198 -15.08 5.34 -23.63
N PRO A 199 -13.84 5.06 -23.19
CA PRO A 199 -12.90 4.29 -23.99
C PRO A 199 -13.48 2.90 -24.25
N ASN A 200 -13.34 2.41 -25.48
CA ASN A 200 -13.79 1.07 -25.89
C ASN A 200 -12.64 0.15 -26.31
N ALA A 201 -11.39 0.62 -26.24
CA ALA A 201 -10.21 -0.18 -26.55
C ALA A 201 -9.84 -1.18 -25.44
N PHE A 202 -10.33 -0.97 -24.22
CA PHE A 202 -10.09 -1.81 -23.05
C PHE A 202 -11.28 -1.71 -22.08
N LYS A 203 -11.47 -2.74 -21.25
CA LYS A 203 -12.51 -2.77 -20.22
C LYS A 203 -12.06 -1.92 -19.04
N LEU A 204 -12.90 -0.98 -18.60
CA LEU A 204 -12.61 -0.16 -17.42
C LEU A 204 -13.01 -0.92 -16.16
N PHE A 205 -12.15 -0.82 -15.15
CA PHE A 205 -12.44 -1.31 -13.81
C PHE A 205 -12.53 -0.14 -12.85
N THR A 206 -13.34 -0.31 -11.79
CA THR A 206 -13.33 0.64 -10.68
C THR A 206 -11.92 0.77 -10.14
N GLU A 207 -11.63 1.94 -9.58
CA GLU A 207 -10.32 2.20 -8.95
C GLU A 207 -9.16 2.29 -9.96
N GLY A 208 -9.49 2.47 -11.25
CA GLY A 208 -8.72 3.30 -12.16
C GLY A 208 -7.59 2.55 -12.86
N TYR A 209 -6.36 3.05 -12.70
CA TYR A 209 -5.23 2.70 -13.55
C TYR A 209 -4.77 1.25 -13.37
N PHE A 210 -4.34 0.86 -12.17
CA PHE A 210 -3.74 -0.46 -11.92
C PHE A 210 -4.71 -1.60 -12.22
N HIS A 211 -5.95 -1.51 -11.74
CA HIS A 211 -7.06 -2.44 -12.03
C HIS A 211 -7.30 -2.61 -13.53
N THR A 212 -7.38 -1.49 -14.26
CA THR A 212 -7.59 -1.54 -15.71
C THR A 212 -6.39 -2.17 -16.42
N VAL A 213 -5.17 -1.84 -16.04
CA VAL A 213 -3.95 -2.42 -16.66
C VAL A 213 -3.89 -3.92 -16.41
N ILE A 214 -3.97 -4.35 -15.15
CA ILE A 214 -3.79 -5.75 -14.77
C ILE A 214 -4.89 -6.65 -15.34
N CYS A 215 -6.15 -6.19 -15.38
CA CYS A 215 -7.25 -6.98 -15.92
C CYS A 215 -7.32 -7.04 -17.45
N ASN A 216 -6.68 -6.10 -18.16
CA ASN A 216 -6.61 -6.14 -19.61
C ASN A 216 -5.34 -6.83 -20.12
N ALA A 217 -4.34 -7.05 -19.26
CA ALA A 217 -3.14 -7.81 -19.57
C ALA A 217 -3.40 -9.32 -19.50
N GLU A 218 -3.19 -10.04 -20.61
CA GLU A 218 -3.52 -11.46 -20.73
C GLU A 218 -2.76 -12.35 -19.72
N GLU A 219 -1.50 -12.01 -19.45
CA GLU A 219 -0.62 -12.69 -18.51
C GLU A 219 -1.10 -12.68 -17.04
N PHE A 220 -1.92 -11.68 -16.65
CA PHE A 220 -2.40 -11.53 -15.27
C PHE A 220 -3.86 -11.95 -15.06
N ARG A 221 -4.59 -12.30 -16.13
CA ARG A 221 -6.04 -12.59 -16.03
C ARG A 221 -6.37 -13.65 -14.99
N ASN A 222 -5.55 -14.69 -14.87
CA ASN A 222 -5.80 -15.82 -13.97
C ASN A 222 -5.07 -15.72 -12.62
N THR A 223 -4.44 -14.59 -12.32
CA THR A 223 -3.63 -14.42 -11.10
C THR A 223 -4.23 -13.42 -10.11
N ILE A 224 -5.33 -12.76 -10.46
CA ILE A 224 -5.93 -11.71 -9.63
C ILE A 224 -6.89 -12.29 -8.59
N VAL A 225 -6.63 -12.03 -7.32
CA VAL A 225 -7.53 -12.27 -6.19
C VAL A 225 -8.34 -10.99 -5.96
N ASN A 226 -9.67 -11.08 -6.03
CA ASN A 226 -10.57 -9.92 -5.88
C ASN A 226 -10.76 -9.51 -4.41
N HIS A 227 -9.67 -9.07 -3.79
CA HIS A 227 -9.59 -8.56 -2.41
C HIS A 227 -8.30 -7.75 -2.28
N ASP A 228 -8.28 -6.63 -1.56
CA ASP A 228 -7.11 -5.74 -1.42
C ASP A 228 -6.32 -5.94 -0.11
N LEU A 229 -6.79 -6.86 0.73
CA LEU A 229 -6.23 -7.19 2.06
C LEU A 229 -6.28 -5.99 3.03
N HIS A 230 -7.26 -5.10 2.88
CA HIS A 230 -7.51 -4.01 3.81
C HIS A 230 -8.90 -4.14 4.44
N PHE A 231 -8.96 -3.84 5.74
CA PHE A 231 -10.22 -3.50 6.37
C PHE A 231 -10.54 -2.03 6.10
N ILE A 232 -11.67 -1.78 5.43
CA ILE A 232 -12.15 -0.43 5.14
C ILE A 232 -13.62 -0.34 5.55
N SER A 233 -13.95 0.58 6.46
CA SER A 233 -15.33 0.84 6.86
C SER A 233 -15.92 2.00 6.04
N TRP A 234 -17.08 1.77 5.45
CA TRP A 234 -17.82 2.76 4.66
C TRP A 234 -19.16 3.11 5.31
N ASP A 235 -19.60 4.35 5.13
CA ASP A 235 -20.98 4.75 5.43
C ASP A 235 -21.97 3.95 4.53
N ASN A 236 -23.23 3.84 4.94
CA ASN A 236 -24.31 3.35 4.09
C ASN A 236 -25.38 4.45 3.90
N PRO A 237 -25.54 5.01 2.68
CA PRO A 237 -24.79 4.74 1.46
C PRO A 237 -23.33 5.24 1.53
N PRO A 238 -22.41 4.64 0.76
CA PRO A 238 -20.99 5.02 0.79
C PRO A 238 -20.80 6.47 0.38
N LYS A 239 -20.15 7.24 1.26
CA LYS A 239 -19.71 8.59 0.97
C LYS A 239 -18.47 8.59 0.08
N GLN A 240 -17.99 9.80 -0.21
CA GLN A 240 -16.81 10.03 -1.01
C GLN A 240 -15.52 9.41 -0.43
N HIS A 241 -15.44 9.33 0.89
CA HIS A 241 -14.28 8.82 1.62
C HIS A 241 -14.74 7.78 2.63
N PRO A 242 -13.90 6.77 2.95
CA PRO A 242 -14.20 5.84 4.02
C PRO A 242 -14.34 6.56 5.36
N HIS A 243 -15.04 5.91 6.29
CA HIS A 243 -15.13 6.34 7.68
C HIS A 243 -13.73 6.36 8.31
N PHE A 244 -13.49 7.31 9.21
CA PHE A 244 -12.29 7.29 10.04
C PHE A 244 -12.47 6.27 11.15
N LEU A 245 -11.59 5.29 11.21
CA LEU A 245 -11.70 4.19 12.16
C LEU A 245 -11.43 4.69 13.59
N THR A 246 -12.26 4.26 14.53
CA THR A 246 -12.14 4.59 15.95
C THR A 246 -12.03 3.33 16.82
N VAL A 247 -11.96 3.50 18.14
CA VAL A 247 -11.92 2.37 19.08
C VAL A 247 -13.14 1.45 18.96
N ASP A 248 -14.30 1.99 18.57
CA ASP A 248 -15.52 1.21 18.37
C ASP A 248 -15.41 0.23 17.18
N ASP A 249 -14.49 0.48 16.25
CA ASP A 249 -14.26 -0.36 15.08
C ASP A 249 -13.26 -1.49 15.34
N TYR A 250 -12.60 -1.48 16.51
CA TYR A 250 -11.49 -2.40 16.82
C TYR A 250 -11.83 -3.86 16.59
N GLN A 251 -12.97 -4.32 17.12
CA GLN A 251 -13.34 -5.72 16.99
C GLN A 251 -13.60 -6.10 15.53
N ARG A 252 -14.23 -5.21 14.75
CA ARG A 252 -14.47 -5.44 13.31
C ARG A 252 -13.16 -5.52 12.52
N MET A 253 -12.16 -4.72 12.89
CA MET A 253 -10.83 -4.81 12.30
C MET A 253 -10.19 -6.18 12.55
N VAL A 254 -10.21 -6.65 13.80
CA VAL A 254 -9.64 -7.97 14.16
C VAL A 254 -10.39 -9.11 13.46
N ASP A 255 -11.73 -9.07 13.49
CA ASP A 255 -12.59 -10.11 12.91
C ASP A 255 -12.49 -10.18 11.37
N SER A 256 -12.06 -9.09 10.73
CA SER A 256 -11.86 -9.07 9.27
C SER A 256 -10.71 -9.96 8.79
N ASN A 257 -9.81 -10.35 9.70
CA ASN A 257 -8.56 -11.05 9.40
C ASN A 257 -7.60 -10.31 8.45
N ALA A 258 -7.91 -9.05 8.09
CA ALA A 258 -7.07 -8.27 7.19
C ALA A 258 -5.74 -7.88 7.87
N PRO A 259 -4.63 -7.87 7.12
CA PRO A 259 -3.33 -7.45 7.65
C PRO A 259 -3.18 -5.93 7.80
N PHE A 260 -4.06 -5.15 7.16
CA PHE A 260 -4.05 -3.70 7.20
C PHE A 260 -5.46 -3.14 7.37
N ALA A 261 -5.56 -1.91 7.89
CA ALA A 261 -6.81 -1.17 7.97
C ALA A 261 -6.66 0.27 7.49
N ARG A 262 -7.77 0.85 7.01
CA ARG A 262 -7.88 2.28 6.68
C ARG A 262 -9.29 2.83 6.89
N LYS A 263 -9.46 4.13 7.15
CA LYS A 263 -8.43 5.18 7.31
C LYS A 263 -8.39 5.67 8.76
N PHE A 264 -7.20 5.95 9.27
CA PHE A 264 -7.02 6.50 10.61
C PHE A 264 -6.86 8.03 10.56
N GLN A 265 -7.33 8.74 11.59
CA GLN A 265 -6.85 10.11 11.83
C GLN A 265 -5.51 10.06 12.58
N ARG A 266 -4.85 11.21 12.66
CA ARG A 266 -3.60 11.35 13.39
C ARG A 266 -3.85 11.24 14.88
N ASP A 267 -2.93 10.61 15.59
CA ASP A 267 -2.89 10.55 17.05
C ASP A 267 -4.19 10.03 17.69
N GLU A 268 -4.89 9.14 16.99
CA GLU A 268 -6.11 8.52 17.48
C GLU A 268 -5.81 7.40 18.47
N ALA A 269 -6.63 7.29 19.53
CA ALA A 269 -6.49 6.28 20.58
C ALA A 269 -6.55 4.84 20.05
N ILE A 270 -7.19 4.63 18.89
CA ILE A 270 -7.23 3.31 18.25
C ILE A 270 -5.85 2.84 17.78
N LEU A 271 -4.96 3.75 17.37
CA LEU A 271 -3.60 3.39 16.97
C LEU A 271 -2.82 2.85 18.18
N ASP A 272 -2.96 3.48 19.35
CA ASP A 272 -2.31 3.03 20.59
C ASP A 272 -2.85 1.66 21.02
N LYS A 273 -4.15 1.43 20.81
CA LYS A 273 -4.78 0.14 21.05
C LYS A 273 -4.25 -0.95 20.11
N ILE A 274 -4.04 -0.64 18.82
CA ILE A 274 -3.44 -1.57 17.86
C ILE A 274 -1.99 -1.89 18.25
N ASP A 275 -1.21 -0.86 18.58
CA ASP A 275 0.21 -1.00 18.99
C ASP A 275 0.35 -1.91 20.20
N SER A 276 -0.52 -1.73 21.20
CA SER A 276 -0.55 -2.55 22.42
C SER A 276 -1.05 -3.97 22.14
N ASP A 277 -2.23 -4.12 21.54
CA ASP A 277 -2.97 -5.38 21.57
C ASP A 277 -2.61 -6.31 20.41
N LEU A 278 -2.19 -5.78 19.25
CA LEU A 278 -1.91 -6.58 18.05
C LEU A 278 -0.43 -6.65 17.70
N LEU A 279 0.31 -5.55 17.92
CA LEU A 279 1.68 -5.42 17.46
C LEU A 279 2.71 -5.55 18.59
N GLY A 280 2.30 -5.32 19.85
CA GLY A 280 3.14 -5.46 21.03
C GLY A 280 4.30 -4.47 21.10
N HIS A 281 4.14 -3.23 20.61
CA HIS A 281 5.21 -2.23 20.64
C HIS A 281 4.76 -0.88 21.21
N ASN A 282 5.75 -0.07 21.61
CA ASN A 282 5.54 1.32 21.96
C ASN A 282 5.53 2.18 20.69
N THR A 283 4.79 3.29 20.70
CA THR A 283 4.65 4.22 19.55
C THR A 283 5.98 4.68 18.96
N ASP A 284 7.02 4.79 19.80
CA ASP A 284 8.36 5.21 19.41
C ASP A 284 9.34 4.05 19.13
N GLY A 285 8.93 2.81 19.35
CA GLY A 285 9.73 1.62 19.15
C GLY A 285 9.35 0.86 17.88
N PHE A 286 10.20 -0.09 17.51
CA PHE A 286 9.91 -1.06 16.46
C PHE A 286 9.06 -2.21 16.99
N VAL A 287 8.32 -2.85 16.09
CA VAL A 287 7.57 -4.08 16.42
C VAL A 287 8.55 -5.20 16.78
N PRO A 288 8.44 -5.78 17.99
CA PRO A 288 9.26 -6.92 18.37
C PRO A 288 9.03 -8.11 17.43
N GLY A 289 10.10 -8.84 17.20
CA GLY A 289 10.10 -10.03 16.35
C GLY A 289 11.38 -10.81 16.55
N SER A 290 11.62 -11.80 15.71
CA SER A 290 12.87 -12.56 15.79
C SER A 290 14.11 -11.68 15.60
N TRP A 291 13.98 -10.65 14.75
CA TRP A 291 15.04 -9.71 14.42
C TRP A 291 15.23 -8.58 15.47
N TYR A 292 14.27 -8.37 16.39
CA TYR A 292 14.31 -7.27 17.36
C TYR A 292 13.65 -7.64 18.69
N SER A 293 14.41 -7.54 19.79
CA SER A 293 13.94 -7.91 21.13
C SER A 293 13.20 -6.80 21.88
N GLY A 294 13.06 -5.60 21.29
CA GLY A 294 12.55 -4.40 21.97
C GLY A 294 13.65 -3.45 22.46
N GLU A 295 14.89 -3.94 22.56
CA GLU A 295 16.06 -3.14 22.97
C GLU A 295 17.21 -3.25 21.95
N GLU A 296 17.46 -4.47 21.44
CA GLU A 296 18.57 -4.73 20.52
C GLU A 296 18.12 -5.46 19.25
N SER A 297 18.81 -5.17 18.14
CA SER A 297 18.66 -5.93 16.91
C SER A 297 19.40 -7.26 17.02
N ASN A 298 18.71 -8.36 16.73
CA ASN A 298 19.33 -9.69 16.66
C ASN A 298 20.04 -9.89 15.32
N ALA A 299 21.05 -10.76 15.31
CA ALA A 299 21.80 -11.08 14.10
C ALA A 299 21.01 -11.94 13.10
N ASN A 300 20.07 -12.77 13.57
CA ASN A 300 19.30 -13.67 12.72
C ASN A 300 17.97 -13.02 12.30
N VAL A 301 17.97 -12.42 11.11
CA VAL A 301 16.80 -11.74 10.52
C VAL A 301 15.88 -12.68 9.74
N THR A 302 16.28 -13.94 9.53
CA THR A 302 15.56 -14.90 8.67
C THR A 302 14.66 -15.86 9.44
N GLU A 303 14.93 -16.05 10.74
CA GLU A 303 14.01 -16.75 11.62
C GLU A 303 12.80 -15.85 11.87
N LEU A 304 11.60 -16.43 11.86
CA LEU A 304 10.35 -15.70 12.07
C LEU A 304 9.65 -16.28 13.30
N ARG A 305 9.00 -15.41 14.07
CA ARG A 305 8.16 -15.75 15.22
C ARG A 305 6.71 -15.37 14.90
N PRO A 306 6.01 -16.17 14.08
CA PRO A 306 4.60 -15.92 13.82
C PRO A 306 3.80 -16.01 15.13
N GLY A 307 2.92 -15.05 15.32
CA GLY A 307 1.94 -14.99 16.39
C GLY A 307 0.51 -15.21 15.87
N PRO A 308 -0.50 -14.81 16.64
CA PRO A 308 -1.91 -14.96 16.25
C PRO A 308 -2.29 -14.21 14.97
N GLY A 309 -1.53 -13.17 14.59
CA GLY A 309 -1.74 -12.43 13.35
C GLY A 309 -1.52 -13.28 12.11
N ALA A 310 -0.56 -14.21 12.14
CA ALA A 310 -0.29 -15.14 11.04
C ALA A 310 -1.49 -16.06 10.78
N GLU A 311 -2.11 -16.59 11.84
CA GLU A 311 -3.27 -17.47 11.72
C GLU A 311 -4.49 -16.75 11.14
N ARG A 312 -4.74 -15.51 11.58
CA ARG A 312 -5.80 -14.65 11.02
C ARG A 312 -5.56 -14.42 9.53
N LEU A 313 -4.37 -13.92 9.18
CA LEU A 313 -4.03 -13.62 7.78
C LEU A 313 -4.11 -14.87 6.90
N LYS A 314 -3.63 -16.00 7.40
CA LYS A 314 -3.71 -17.29 6.69
C LYS A 314 -5.17 -17.68 6.44
N THR A 315 -6.03 -17.54 7.45
CA THR A 315 -7.47 -17.84 7.33
C THR A 315 -8.12 -17.01 6.24
N LEU A 316 -7.81 -15.70 6.17
CA LEU A 316 -8.30 -14.83 5.10
C LEU A 316 -7.80 -15.30 3.73
N ILE A 317 -6.49 -15.49 3.58
CA ILE A 317 -5.88 -15.82 2.28
C ILE A 317 -6.35 -17.20 1.78
N ASP A 318 -6.38 -18.21 2.66
CA ASP A 318 -6.91 -19.53 2.31
C ASP A 318 -8.37 -19.43 1.87
N GLY A 319 -9.19 -18.64 2.58
CA GLY A 319 -10.59 -18.43 2.24
C GLY A 319 -10.78 -17.78 0.86
N LEU A 320 -9.87 -16.90 0.46
CA LEU A 320 -9.88 -16.24 -0.85
C LEU A 320 -9.42 -17.16 -1.98
N ILE A 321 -8.34 -17.92 -1.77
CA ILE A 321 -7.72 -18.76 -2.82
C ILE A 321 -8.46 -20.09 -2.99
N LEU A 322 -9.01 -20.66 -1.91
CA LEU A 322 -9.75 -21.93 -1.94
C LEU A 322 -11.24 -21.73 -2.24
N ASP A 323 -11.67 -20.50 -2.51
CA ASP A 323 -13.03 -20.18 -2.92
C ASP A 323 -13.40 -20.97 -4.19
N LYS A 324 -14.56 -21.62 -4.20
CA LYS A 324 -15.04 -22.40 -5.35
C LYS A 324 -15.23 -21.53 -6.59
N ASP A 325 -15.52 -20.26 -6.38
CA ASP A 325 -15.74 -19.26 -7.41
C ASP A 325 -14.46 -18.43 -7.68
N PHE A 326 -13.29 -18.84 -7.16
CA PHE A 326 -12.02 -18.13 -7.34
C PHE A 326 -11.81 -17.73 -8.80
N HIS A 327 -11.83 -18.71 -9.71
CA HIS A 327 -11.67 -18.49 -11.15
C HIS A 327 -12.80 -17.67 -11.79
N ALA A 328 -14.00 -17.67 -11.22
CA ALA A 328 -15.13 -16.90 -11.72
C ALA A 328 -15.09 -15.42 -11.30
N LYS A 329 -14.25 -15.07 -10.31
CA LYS A 329 -14.16 -13.72 -9.73
C LYS A 329 -13.04 -12.86 -10.33
N HIS A 330 -12.26 -13.40 -11.27
CA HIS A 330 -11.19 -12.65 -11.94
C HIS A 330 -11.75 -11.66 -12.97
N CYS A 331 -11.41 -10.39 -12.81
CA CYS A 331 -11.69 -9.31 -13.76
C CYS A 331 -13.15 -9.22 -14.19
N ILE A 332 -14.05 -9.44 -13.23
CA ILE A 332 -15.50 -9.38 -13.40
C ILE A 332 -16.00 -7.96 -13.59
#